data_AF-A0A7J8R9Y8-F1
#
_entry.id   AF-A0A7J8R9Y8-F1
#
_cell.length_a   1.000
_cell.length_b   1.000
_cell.length_c   1.000
_cell.angle_alpha   90.00
_cell.angle_beta   90.00
_cell.angle_gamma   90.00
#
_symmetry.space_group_name_H-M   'P 1'
#
loop_
_entity.id
_entity.type
_entity.pdbx_description
1 polymer ?
#
loop_
_entity_poly.entity_id
_entity_poly.type
_entity_poly.pdbx_seq_one_letter_code
_entity_poly.pdbx_strand_id
1 'polypeptide(L)'
;MKVDKHLFRALAQFWNPAYSCFTFGKVDLVPTIEEYITLLRCSRFLVNSSYSRAVNMPTFLKKLMNITGMSEQWVAARIKQKGDSKCIPWKSLKDLILAHPNTKRVDVFALSIYGLVVFPKALGHVDEAVIDLFD
;
A
#
# COMPACT_ATOMS: atom_id res chain seq x y z
N MET A 1 0.84 10.07 -14.08
CA MET A 1 1.23 8.71 -14.50
C MET A 1 0.01 7.97 -15.03
N LYS A 2 0.08 7.33 -16.21
CA LYS A 2 -1.03 6.53 -16.76
C LYS A 2 -0.81 5.07 -16.36
N VAL A 3 -1.53 4.63 -15.34
CA VAL A 3 -1.53 3.23 -14.89
C VAL A 3 -2.15 2.35 -15.98
N ASP A 4 -1.45 1.28 -16.37
CA ASP A 4 -1.97 0.29 -17.32
C ASP A 4 -2.98 -0.63 -16.63
N LYS A 5 -4.26 -0.32 -16.80
CA LYS A 5 -5.35 -1.07 -16.18
C LYS A 5 -5.43 -2.52 -16.65
N HIS A 6 -4.98 -2.83 -17.87
CA HIS A 6 -5.04 -4.19 -18.41
C HIS A 6 -3.93 -5.04 -17.80
N LEU A 7 -2.73 -4.50 -17.66
CA LEU A 7 -1.62 -5.15 -16.96
C LEU A 7 -1.99 -5.50 -15.51
N PHE A 8 -2.51 -4.53 -14.76
CA PHE A 8 -2.94 -4.78 -13.37
C PHE A 8 -4.02 -5.85 -13.27
N ARG A 9 -5.00 -5.82 -14.17
CA ARG A 9 -6.06 -6.82 -14.21
C ARG A 9 -5.50 -8.22 -14.52
N ALA A 10 -4.53 -8.32 -15.43
CA ALA A 10 -3.88 -9.58 -15.74
C ALA A 10 -3.06 -10.10 -14.55
N LEU A 11 -2.19 -9.28 -13.95
CA LEU A 11 -1.37 -9.66 -12.79
C LEU A 11 -2.22 -10.11 -11.60
N ALA A 12 -3.32 -9.42 -11.33
CA ALA A 12 -4.23 -9.78 -10.24
C ALA A 12 -4.85 -11.18 -10.39
N GLN A 13 -4.99 -11.70 -11.62
CA GLN A 13 -5.51 -13.05 -11.85
C GLN A 13 -4.54 -14.15 -11.41
N PHE A 14 -3.24 -13.83 -11.35
CA PHE A 14 -2.20 -14.77 -10.96
C PHE A 14 -1.74 -14.58 -9.51
N TRP A 15 -2.33 -13.64 -8.77
CA TRP A 15 -1.97 -13.41 -7.37
C TRP A 15 -2.36 -14.61 -6.48
N ASN A 16 -1.36 -15.19 -5.82
CA ASN A 16 -1.52 -16.28 -4.89
C ASN A 16 -1.37 -15.78 -3.44
N PRO A 17 -2.47 -15.59 -2.69
CA PRO A 17 -2.41 -15.01 -1.36
C PRO A 17 -1.79 -15.94 -0.32
N ALA A 18 -1.70 -17.25 -0.57
CA ALA A 18 -1.10 -18.20 0.37
C ALA A 18 0.42 -18.04 0.44
N TYR A 19 1.05 -17.66 -0.68
CA TYR A 19 2.50 -17.52 -0.81
C TYR A 19 2.95 -16.07 -1.02
N SER A 20 2.01 -15.12 -1.12
CA SER A 20 2.28 -13.70 -1.39
C SER A 20 3.14 -13.48 -2.65
N CYS A 21 2.84 -14.23 -3.72
CA CYS A 21 3.54 -14.18 -5.00
C CYS A 21 2.57 -14.28 -6.18
N PHE A 22 3.06 -14.11 -7.42
CA PHE A 22 2.29 -14.41 -8.62
C PHE A 22 2.61 -15.82 -9.12
N THR A 23 1.62 -16.71 -9.17
CA THR A 23 1.80 -18.10 -9.61
C THR A 23 1.34 -18.28 -11.06
N PHE A 24 2.25 -18.70 -11.93
CA PHE A 24 2.02 -19.04 -13.33
C PHE A 24 2.22 -20.55 -13.54
N GLY A 25 1.16 -21.33 -13.32
CA GLY A 25 1.23 -22.79 -13.42
C GLY A 25 2.14 -23.37 -12.33
N LYS A 26 3.37 -23.75 -12.68
CA LYS A 26 4.37 -24.32 -11.75
C LYS A 26 5.50 -23.35 -11.39
N VAL A 27 5.38 -22.08 -11.80
CA VAL A 27 6.41 -21.05 -11.58
C VAL A 27 5.83 -19.96 -10.70
N ASP A 28 6.57 -19.60 -9.65
CA ASP A 28 6.24 -18.46 -8.80
C ASP A 28 7.14 -17.27 -9.14
N LEU A 29 6.53 -16.11 -9.29
CA LEU A 29 7.19 -14.83 -9.51
C LEU A 29 7.03 -13.98 -8.25
N VAL A 30 8.16 -13.61 -7.65
CA VAL A 30 8.25 -12.67 -6.52
C VAL A 30 9.09 -11.48 -6.99
N PRO A 31 8.47 -10.44 -7.56
CA PRO A 31 9.22 -9.32 -8.09
C PRO A 31 9.97 -8.57 -6.98
N THR A 32 11.18 -8.12 -7.25
CA THR A 32 11.87 -7.18 -6.37
C THR A 32 11.22 -5.80 -6.43
N ILE A 33 11.62 -4.89 -5.53
CA ILE A 33 11.11 -3.51 -5.51
C ILE A 33 11.40 -2.82 -6.85
N GLU A 34 12.59 -3.00 -7.40
CA GLU A 34 13.02 -2.45 -8.70
C GLU A 34 12.18 -3.00 -9.85
N GLU A 35 11.86 -4.28 -9.80
CA GLU A 35 11.01 -4.93 -10.80
C GLU A 35 9.56 -4.42 -10.71
N TYR A 36 9.01 -4.21 -9.50
CA TYR A 36 7.70 -3.57 -9.32
C TYR A 36 7.68 -2.14 -9.84
N ILE A 37 8.73 -1.34 -9.57
CA ILE A 37 8.85 0.02 -10.11
C ILE A 37 8.78 0.02 -11.63
N THR A 38 9.52 -0.90 -12.24
CA THR A 38 9.61 -1.07 -13.69
C THR A 38 8.28 -1.52 -14.28
N LEU A 39 7.69 -2.59 -13.73
CA LEU A 39 6.39 -3.15 -14.16
C LEU A 39 5.26 -2.14 -14.04
N LEU A 40 5.20 -1.41 -12.93
CA LEU A 40 4.11 -0.47 -12.64
C LEU A 40 4.38 0.92 -13.22
N ARG A 41 5.55 1.12 -13.85
CA ARG A 41 6.08 2.40 -14.34
C ARG A 41 6.10 3.49 -13.25
N CYS A 42 6.19 3.09 -11.99
CA CYS A 42 5.99 3.97 -10.85
C CYS A 42 7.30 4.57 -10.37
N SER A 43 7.71 5.69 -10.96
CA SER A 43 8.98 6.36 -10.62
C SER A 43 8.99 7.05 -9.25
N ARG A 44 7.91 6.97 -8.47
CA ARG A 44 7.79 7.65 -7.17
C ARG A 44 8.45 6.90 -6.02
N PHE A 45 8.79 5.63 -6.21
CA PHE A 45 9.59 4.90 -5.22
C PHE A 45 11.05 5.33 -5.37
N LEU A 46 11.40 6.46 -4.76
CA LEU A 46 12.79 6.84 -4.54
C LEU A 46 13.41 5.78 -3.63
N VAL A 47 14.03 4.76 -4.23
CA VAL A 47 14.78 3.68 -3.54
C VAL A 47 15.78 4.23 -2.52
N ASN A 48 16.18 5.50 -2.63
CA ASN A 48 17.06 6.18 -1.68
C ASN A 48 16.39 6.67 -0.38
N SER A 49 15.09 6.95 -0.33
CA SER A 49 14.45 7.48 0.89
C SER A 49 14.12 6.40 1.92
N SER A 50 13.93 5.15 1.48
CA SER A 50 13.64 3.99 2.34
C SER A 50 14.81 3.52 3.21
N TYR A 51 16.05 3.91 2.88
CA TYR A 51 17.26 3.58 3.66
C TYR A 51 17.78 4.73 4.53
N SER A 52 17.26 5.95 4.35
CA SER A 52 17.61 7.10 5.18
C SER A 52 16.51 7.36 6.21
N ARG A 53 16.73 6.96 7.47
CA ARG A 53 15.84 7.33 8.57
C ARG A 53 15.97 8.84 8.83
N ALA A 54 15.09 9.65 8.22
CA ALA A 54 15.07 11.07 8.49
C ALA A 54 14.64 11.33 9.94
N VAL A 55 15.33 12.24 10.62
CA VAL A 55 15.11 12.59 12.04
C VAL A 55 13.71 13.20 12.28
N ASN A 56 12.99 13.59 11.21
CA ASN A 56 11.68 14.24 11.27
C ASN A 56 10.60 13.53 10.43
N MET A 57 10.63 12.19 10.35
CA MET A 57 9.58 11.46 9.63
C MET A 57 8.19 11.80 10.20
N PRO A 58 7.23 12.25 9.37
CA PRO A 58 5.87 12.44 9.83
C PRO A 58 5.35 11.13 10.41
N THR A 59 4.69 11.21 11.56
CA THR A 59 4.15 10.02 12.24
C THR A 59 3.19 9.28 11.30
N PHE A 60 3.04 7.96 11.51
CA PHE A 60 2.08 7.12 10.78
C PHE A 60 0.70 7.77 10.63
N LEU A 61 0.23 8.44 11.69
CA LEU A 61 -1.00 9.23 11.72
C LEU A 61 -0.99 10.39 10.71
N LYS A 62 0.05 11.24 10.71
CA LYS A 62 0.14 12.40 9.80
C LYS A 62 0.19 11.97 8.34
N LYS A 63 0.94 10.91 8.04
CA LYS A 63 1.00 10.38 6.67
C LYS A 63 -0.33 9.80 6.22
N LEU A 64 -1.03 9.07 7.09
CA LEU A 64 -2.38 8.59 6.80
C LEU A 64 -3.34 9.73 6.50
N MET A 65 -3.29 10.83 7.27
CA MET A 65 -4.12 12.01 6.98
C MET A 65 -3.82 12.57 5.59
N ASN A 66 -2.55 12.68 5.22
CA ASN A 66 -2.16 13.20 3.90
C ASN A 66 -2.64 12.30 2.76
N ILE A 67 -2.50 10.98 2.89
CA ILE A 67 -2.88 10.01 1.86
C ILE A 67 -4.41 9.90 1.75
N THR A 68 -5.10 9.82 2.89
CA THR A 68 -6.56 9.60 2.93
C THR A 68 -7.36 10.88 2.74
N GLY A 69 -6.77 12.04 3.06
CA GLY A 69 -7.47 13.32 3.14
C GLY A 69 -8.40 13.44 4.35
N MET A 70 -8.32 12.52 5.31
CA MET A 70 -9.21 12.48 6.48
C MET A 70 -8.65 13.27 7.66
N SER A 71 -9.56 13.65 8.58
CA SER A 71 -9.17 14.32 9.82
C SER A 71 -8.37 13.41 10.75
N GLU A 72 -7.55 14.01 11.61
CA GLU A 72 -6.76 13.31 12.62
C GLU A 72 -7.62 12.40 13.49
N GLN A 73 -8.76 12.89 13.96
CA GLN A 73 -9.70 12.14 14.81
C GLN A 73 -10.22 10.88 14.11
N TRP A 74 -10.52 10.99 12.81
CA TRP A 74 -11.00 9.86 12.02
C TRP A 74 -9.93 8.78 11.88
N VAL A 75 -8.68 9.21 11.61
CA VAL A 75 -7.52 8.33 11.42
C VAL A 75 -7.13 7.68 12.75
N ALA A 76 -6.95 8.46 13.81
CA ALA A 76 -6.56 7.99 15.14
C ALA A 76 -7.51 6.91 15.67
N ALA A 77 -8.83 7.09 15.47
CA ALA A 77 -9.84 6.13 15.91
C ALA A 77 -9.78 4.77 15.17
N ARG A 78 -9.08 4.69 14.04
CA ARG A 78 -9.02 3.49 13.19
C ARG A 78 -7.66 2.80 13.19
N ILE A 79 -6.61 3.49 13.63
CA ILE A 79 -5.30 2.88 13.85
C ILE A 79 -5.41 1.86 14.97
N LYS A 80 -4.88 0.66 14.75
CA LYS A 80 -4.83 -0.43 15.73
C LYS A 80 -3.42 -0.96 15.86
N GLN A 81 -3.03 -1.34 17.07
CA GLN A 81 -1.81 -2.10 17.28
C GLN A 81 -2.06 -3.56 16.84
N LYS A 82 -1.19 -4.10 15.99
CA LYS A 82 -1.19 -5.49 15.55
C LYS A 82 0.23 -6.04 15.67
N GLY A 83 0.47 -6.79 16.73
CA GLY A 83 1.83 -7.24 17.08
C GLY A 83 2.70 -6.04 17.45
N ASP A 84 3.84 -5.93 16.79
CA ASP A 84 4.86 -4.89 16.99
C ASP A 84 4.55 -3.57 16.27
N SER A 85 3.58 -3.54 15.34
CA SER A 85 3.33 -2.36 14.50
C SER A 85 1.92 -1.79 14.61
N LYS A 86 1.81 -0.51 14.25
CA LYS A 86 0.52 0.16 14.05
C LYS A 86 -0.01 -0.13 12.65
N CYS A 87 -1.29 -0.41 12.54
CA CYS A 87 -1.93 -0.74 11.27
C CYS A 87 -3.28 -0.07 11.11
N ILE A 88 -3.72 0.09 9.86
CA ILE A 88 -5.08 0.50 9.51
C ILE A 88 -5.86 -0.67 8.87
N PRO A 89 -7.09 -0.97 9.30
CA PRO A 89 -7.88 -2.06 8.72
C PRO A 89 -8.27 -1.80 7.26
N TRP A 90 -8.20 -2.83 6.41
CA TRP A 90 -8.65 -2.78 5.01
C TRP A 90 -10.09 -2.29 4.89
N LYS A 91 -10.99 -2.75 5.79
CA LYS A 91 -12.39 -2.32 5.79
C LYS A 91 -12.53 -0.80 5.79
N SER A 92 -11.74 -0.11 6.61
CA SER A 92 -11.75 1.35 6.69
C SER A 92 -11.27 2.02 5.40
N LEU A 93 -10.24 1.47 4.76
CA LEU A 93 -9.74 1.99 3.48
C LEU A 93 -10.72 1.71 2.34
N LYS A 94 -11.34 0.53 2.32
CA LYS A 94 -12.36 0.14 1.34
C LYS A 94 -13.57 1.07 1.40
N ASP A 95 -14.08 1.34 2.60
CA ASP A 95 -15.21 2.26 2.79
C ASP A 95 -14.86 3.66 2.25
N LEU A 96 -13.63 4.11 2.48
CA LEU A 96 -13.12 5.37 1.96
C LEU A 96 -13.06 5.39 0.42
N ILE A 97 -12.51 4.34 -0.19
CA ILE A 97 -12.41 4.19 -1.66
C ILE A 97 -13.79 4.22 -2.32
N LEU A 98 -14.79 3.60 -1.68
CA LEU A 98 -16.16 3.56 -2.22
C LEU A 98 -16.88 4.91 -2.06
N ALA A 99 -16.60 5.65 -1.00
CA ALA A 99 -17.24 6.95 -0.73
C ALA A 99 -16.63 8.13 -1.51
N HIS A 100 -15.38 8.04 -2.01
CA HIS A 100 -14.68 9.19 -2.59
C HIS A 100 -14.64 9.17 -4.13
N PRO A 101 -15.12 10.22 -4.83
CA PRO A 101 -14.92 10.37 -6.28
C PRO A 101 -13.60 11.08 -6.65
N ASN A 102 -12.71 11.37 -5.70
CA ASN A 102 -11.54 12.26 -5.89
C ASN A 102 -10.20 11.51 -6.12
N THR A 103 -9.15 12.25 -6.48
CA THR A 103 -7.76 11.80 -6.68
C THR A 103 -7.19 10.99 -5.51
N LYS A 104 -7.54 11.34 -4.26
CA LYS A 104 -7.16 10.60 -3.04
C LYS A 104 -7.59 9.13 -3.05
N ARG A 105 -8.65 8.79 -3.77
CA ARG A 105 -9.08 7.39 -3.95
C ARG A 105 -7.99 6.52 -4.57
N VAL A 106 -7.24 7.07 -5.54
CA VAL A 106 -6.16 6.34 -6.21
C VAL A 106 -5.02 6.06 -5.23
N ASP A 107 -4.64 7.05 -4.42
CA ASP A 107 -3.58 6.91 -3.43
C ASP A 107 -3.97 5.89 -2.34
N VAL A 108 -5.22 5.93 -1.85
CA VAL A 108 -5.73 4.97 -0.86
C VAL A 108 -5.83 3.56 -1.44
N PHE A 109 -6.22 3.44 -2.71
CA PHE A 109 -6.26 2.15 -3.40
C PHE A 109 -4.86 1.59 -3.59
N ALA A 110 -3.90 2.41 -4.02
CA ALA A 110 -2.50 2.03 -4.12
C ALA A 110 -1.95 1.58 -2.76
N LEU A 111 -2.17 2.36 -1.70
CA LEU A 111 -1.77 2.01 -0.33
C LEU A 111 -2.31 0.64 0.08
N SER A 112 -3.55 0.35 -0.29
CA SER A 112 -4.20 -0.93 0.02
C SER A 112 -3.57 -2.10 -0.74
N ILE A 113 -3.17 -1.91 -2.00
CA ILE A 113 -2.42 -2.93 -2.76
C ILE A 113 -1.04 -3.15 -2.14
N TYR A 114 -0.29 -2.08 -1.87
CA TYR A 114 1.04 -2.22 -1.27
C TYR A 114 0.99 -2.92 0.08
N GLY A 115 0.02 -2.60 0.94
CA GLY A 115 -0.02 -3.17 2.29
C GLY A 115 -0.72 -4.51 2.42
N LEU A 116 -1.62 -4.87 1.51
CA LEU A 116 -2.36 -6.14 1.58
C LEU A 116 -1.83 -7.21 0.62
N VAL A 117 -1.14 -6.79 -0.45
CA VAL A 117 -0.67 -7.67 -1.53
C VAL A 117 0.85 -7.69 -1.55
N VAL A 118 1.50 -6.53 -1.68
CA VAL A 118 2.97 -6.51 -1.90
C VAL A 118 3.77 -6.73 -0.60
N PHE A 119 3.34 -6.12 0.50
CA PHE A 119 4.00 -6.18 1.81
C PHE A 119 3.03 -6.59 2.93
N PRO A 120 2.38 -7.76 2.83
CA PRO A 120 1.41 -8.19 3.84
C PRO A 120 2.11 -8.55 5.14
N LYS A 121 1.97 -7.70 6.16
CA LYS A 121 2.46 -7.99 7.53
C LYS A 121 1.37 -8.56 8.44
N ALA A 122 0.14 -8.06 8.30
CA ALA A 122 -1.01 -8.48 9.12
C ALA A 122 -2.25 -8.67 8.25
N LEU A 123 -2.89 -9.84 8.36
CA LEU A 123 -4.04 -10.20 7.52
C LEU A 123 -5.15 -9.14 7.60
N GLY A 124 -5.53 -8.59 6.45
CA GLY A 124 -6.59 -7.58 6.33
C GLY A 124 -6.24 -6.21 6.90
N HIS A 125 -4.97 -5.92 7.16
CA HIS A 125 -4.50 -4.64 7.68
C HIS A 125 -3.30 -4.13 6.89
N VAL A 126 -3.19 -2.82 6.74
CA VAL A 126 -2.03 -2.15 6.15
C VAL A 126 -1.12 -1.65 7.27
N ASP A 127 0.13 -2.08 7.24
CA ASP A 127 1.15 -1.78 8.24
C ASP A 127 1.76 -0.37 8.09
N GLU A 128 2.27 0.20 9.17
CA GLU A 128 2.92 1.51 9.14
C GLU A 128 4.14 1.60 8.24
N ALA A 129 4.92 0.52 8.10
CA ALA A 129 6.10 0.53 7.22
C ALA A 129 5.72 0.73 5.74
N VAL A 130 4.51 0.32 5.33
CA VAL A 130 4.01 0.49 3.97
C VAL A 130 3.77 1.97 3.65
N ILE A 131 3.42 2.76 4.66
CA ILE A 131 3.13 4.18 4.49
C ILE A 131 4.42 4.98 4.25
N ASP A 132 5.57 4.45 4.64
CA ASP A 132 6.85 5.06 4.29
C ASP A 132 7.17 5.02 2.79
N LEU A 133 6.41 4.24 2.01
CA LEU A 133 6.48 4.23 0.55
C LEU A 133 5.71 5.39 -0.11
N PHE A 134 4.99 6.20 0.67
CA PHE A 134 4.15 7.30 0.20
C PHE A 134 4.65 8.64 0.79
N ASP A 135 4.79 9.65 -0.08
CA ASP A 135 5.13 11.03 0.26
C ASP A 135 3.88 11.94 0.35
#